data_AF-A0A8C5S9E1-F1
#
_entry.id   AF-A0A8C5S9E1-F1
#
_cell.length_a   1.000
_cell.length_b   1.000
_cell.length_c   1.000
_cell.angle_alpha   90.00
_cell.angle_beta   90.00
_cell.angle_gamma   90.00
#
_symmetry.space_group_name_H-M   'P 1'
#
loop_
_entity.id
_entity.type
_entity.pdbx_description
1 polymer ?
#
loop_
_entity_poly.entity_id
_entity_poly.type
_entity_poly.pdbx_seq_one_letter_code
_entity_poly.pdbx_strand_id
1 'polypeptide(L)'
;MTIKRKDVTQRKKKEKPCIIFQPEEDDDTQSCADDSPTALKKSCTENGSCSLCTSHQPTISDLLNDEDLLYMMRIKLDPSHPTVKNWRNFASKWGMTYDELCFLEQKQQSPTLEFLLRNSDRTVEQLIDLCKLYQRVDIEKILQKWVEKEWPKRGHEAYQKNI
;
A
#
# COMPACT_ATOMS: atom_id res chain seq x y z
N MET A 1 -4.72 -61.16 -18.93
CA MET A 1 -4.35 -59.74 -19.07
C MET A 1 -5.23 -59.14 -20.15
N THR A 2 -6.17 -58.26 -19.78
CA THR A 2 -7.08 -57.63 -20.76
C THR A 2 -7.29 -56.17 -20.38
N ILE A 3 -6.58 -55.27 -21.06
CA ILE A 3 -6.76 -53.82 -20.92
C ILE A 3 -7.71 -53.37 -22.03
N LYS A 4 -8.93 -53.01 -21.66
CA LYS A 4 -9.85 -52.29 -22.57
C LYS A 4 -9.42 -50.82 -22.61
N ARG A 5 -8.86 -50.41 -23.75
CA ARG A 5 -8.63 -48.99 -24.08
C ARG A 5 -9.99 -48.32 -24.28
N LYS A 6 -10.24 -47.22 -23.57
CA LYS A 6 -11.38 -46.33 -23.83
C LYS A 6 -10.88 -45.17 -24.69
N ASP A 7 -11.40 -45.09 -25.90
CA ASP A 7 -11.29 -43.91 -26.75
C ASP A 7 -12.05 -42.74 -26.10
N VAL A 8 -11.36 -41.62 -25.92
CA VAL A 8 -11.99 -40.32 -25.67
C VAL A 8 -11.60 -39.40 -26.82
N THR A 9 -12.58 -39.21 -27.70
CA THR A 9 -12.57 -38.30 -28.83
C THR A 9 -12.31 -36.86 -28.38
N GLN A 10 -11.25 -36.27 -28.93
CA GLN A 10 -10.90 -34.85 -28.85
C GLN A 10 -12.04 -33.98 -29.39
N ARG A 11 -12.63 -33.12 -28.55
CA ARG A 11 -13.51 -32.03 -29.01
C ARG A 11 -12.71 -30.73 -29.10
N LYS A 12 -12.32 -30.42 -30.33
CA LYS A 12 -11.73 -29.17 -30.81
C LYS A 12 -12.65 -27.98 -30.49
N LYS A 13 -12.27 -27.11 -29.54
CA LYS A 13 -12.86 -25.76 -29.42
C LYS A 13 -11.96 -24.78 -30.15
N LYS A 14 -12.56 -24.08 -31.12
CA LYS A 14 -11.95 -23.06 -31.97
C LYS A 14 -11.61 -21.82 -31.12
N GLU A 15 -10.34 -21.50 -31.00
CA GLU A 15 -9.87 -20.18 -30.60
C GLU A 15 -10.10 -19.20 -31.77
N LYS A 16 -10.69 -18.04 -31.49
CA LYS A 16 -10.76 -16.92 -32.43
C LYS A 16 -9.58 -15.98 -32.12
N PRO A 17 -8.75 -15.60 -33.11
CA PRO A 17 -7.71 -14.60 -32.88
C PRO A 17 -8.35 -13.21 -32.88
N CYS A 18 -8.08 -12.40 -31.86
CA CYS A 18 -8.34 -10.97 -31.91
C CYS A 18 -7.12 -10.31 -32.57
N ILE A 19 -7.19 -10.09 -33.88
CA ILE A 19 -6.33 -9.18 -34.63
C ILE A 19 -7.12 -7.88 -34.73
N ILE A 20 -6.66 -6.77 -34.15
CA ILE A 20 -7.05 -5.43 -34.61
C ILE A 20 -5.81 -4.52 -34.64
N PHE A 21 -5.76 -3.76 -35.74
CA PHE A 21 -4.66 -3.04 -36.36
C PHE A 21 -4.34 -1.69 -35.69
N GLN A 22 -3.08 -1.26 -35.83
CA GLN A 22 -2.65 0.14 -35.71
C GLN A 22 -3.13 0.96 -36.93
N PRO A 23 -3.17 2.29 -36.80
CA PRO A 23 -2.62 3.14 -37.86
C PRO A 23 -1.68 4.24 -37.32
N GLU A 24 -0.60 4.47 -38.07
CA GLU A 24 0.29 5.64 -37.99
C GLU A 24 0.08 6.53 -39.26
N GLU A 25 0.72 7.71 -39.25
CA GLU A 25 0.86 8.79 -40.27
C GLU A 25 -0.11 10.00 -40.06
N ASP A 26 0.27 11.19 -39.55
CA ASP A 26 1.28 12.25 -39.84
C ASP A 26 0.69 13.43 -40.67
N ASP A 27 1.17 14.66 -40.41
CA ASP A 27 1.05 15.96 -41.12
C ASP A 27 0.28 17.15 -40.48
N ASP A 28 0.92 18.32 -40.60
CA ASP A 28 0.83 19.63 -39.93
C ASP A 28 -0.49 20.43 -40.03
N THR A 29 -0.77 21.28 -39.01
CA THR A 29 -1.10 22.74 -39.16
C THR A 29 -1.27 23.46 -37.80
N GLN A 30 -0.53 24.57 -37.65
CA GLN A 30 -0.59 25.67 -36.65
C GLN A 30 -2.00 26.12 -36.16
N SER A 31 -2.14 26.44 -34.86
CA SER A 31 -2.21 27.85 -34.37
C SER A 31 -2.71 28.01 -32.90
N CYS A 32 -2.09 29.00 -32.24
CA CYS A 32 -2.48 29.92 -31.15
C CYS A 32 -3.22 29.48 -29.85
N ALA A 33 -2.49 29.73 -28.76
CA ALA A 33 -2.83 30.56 -27.60
C ALA A 33 -3.84 30.08 -26.53
N ASP A 34 -3.23 29.91 -25.35
CA ASP A 34 -3.62 30.41 -24.03
C ASP A 34 -4.59 29.62 -23.11
N ASP A 35 -3.97 29.28 -21.97
CA ASP A 35 -4.43 29.44 -20.59
C ASP A 35 -4.89 28.20 -19.78
N SER A 36 -4.11 27.97 -18.72
CA SER A 36 -4.45 27.37 -17.42
C SER A 36 -4.48 25.85 -17.21
N PRO A 37 -4.17 25.37 -15.99
CA PRO A 37 -3.09 25.79 -15.10
C PRO A 37 -2.28 24.58 -14.59
N THR A 38 -0.95 24.65 -14.69
CA THR A 38 -0.05 23.77 -13.93
C THR A 38 -0.21 24.09 -12.43
N ALA A 39 -1.08 23.34 -11.75
CA ALA A 39 -1.30 23.43 -10.32
C ALA A 39 -0.07 22.92 -9.56
N LEU A 40 0.90 23.82 -9.39
CA LEU A 40 1.59 24.11 -8.12
C LEU A 40 1.99 22.90 -7.27
N LYS A 41 3.08 22.22 -7.68
CA LYS A 41 4.00 21.61 -6.72
C LYS A 41 4.76 22.72 -6.00
N LYS A 42 4.14 23.32 -4.96
CA LYS A 42 4.88 24.15 -4.01
C LYS A 42 5.65 23.20 -3.08
N SER A 43 6.88 22.86 -3.44
CA SER A 43 7.79 22.27 -2.45
C SER A 43 8.04 23.32 -1.38
N CYS A 44 7.71 23.02 -0.14
CA CYS A 44 8.03 23.89 0.99
C CYS A 44 9.56 24.03 1.05
N THR A 45 10.09 25.20 0.74
CA THR A 45 11.50 25.52 0.98
C THR A 45 11.71 25.74 2.47
N GLU A 46 12.84 25.22 2.98
CA GLU A 46 13.26 25.34 4.37
C GLU A 46 13.18 26.79 4.86
N ASN A 47 12.70 26.97 6.10
CA ASN A 47 12.60 28.23 6.85
C ASN A 47 11.29 29.04 6.77
N GLY A 48 10.23 28.54 6.12
CA GLY A 48 8.88 29.09 6.24
C GLY A 48 7.99 28.24 7.14
N SER A 49 7.51 28.78 8.27
CA SER A 49 6.42 28.15 9.03
C SER A 49 5.16 28.11 8.14
N CYS A 50 4.93 26.97 7.49
CA CYS A 50 3.74 26.74 6.71
C CYS A 50 2.69 26.11 7.62
N SER A 51 1.53 26.75 7.77
CA SER A 51 0.43 26.19 8.57
C SER A 51 -0.05 24.83 8.07
N LEU A 52 0.25 24.47 6.81
CA LEU A 52 0.00 23.14 6.23
C LEU A 52 1.11 22.12 6.56
N CYS A 53 2.35 22.55 6.88
CA CYS A 53 3.45 21.63 7.23
C CYS A 53 3.46 21.25 8.71
N THR A 54 2.83 22.04 9.58
CA THR A 54 2.62 21.72 11.01
C THR A 54 1.50 20.70 11.24
N SER A 55 0.72 20.36 10.21
CA SER A 55 -0.41 19.43 10.28
C SER A 55 -0.28 18.28 9.28
N HIS A 56 0.94 17.81 8.99
CA HIS A 56 1.10 16.65 8.14
C HIS A 56 0.57 15.40 8.86
N GLN A 57 -0.49 14.82 8.32
CA GLN A 57 -1.02 13.56 8.79
C GLN A 57 0.03 12.47 8.53
N PRO A 58 0.42 11.65 9.52
CA PRO A 58 1.43 10.64 9.29
C PRO A 58 0.92 9.61 8.27
N THR A 59 1.81 9.22 7.37
CA THR A 59 1.61 8.15 6.40
C THR A 59 2.15 6.83 6.92
N ILE A 60 1.83 5.72 6.26
CA ILE A 60 2.43 4.43 6.58
C ILE A 60 3.95 4.47 6.33
N SER A 61 4.42 5.23 5.33
CA SER A 61 5.86 5.47 5.13
C SER A 61 6.52 6.10 6.36
N ASP A 62 5.86 7.05 7.01
CA ASP A 62 6.38 7.69 8.24
C ASP A 62 6.47 6.70 9.40
N LEU A 63 5.45 5.85 9.54
CA LEU A 63 5.41 4.76 10.51
C LEU A 63 6.52 3.73 10.27
N LEU A 64 6.82 3.42 9.01
CA LEU A 64 7.87 2.47 8.64
C LEU A 64 9.28 2.93 9.06
N ASN A 65 9.47 4.23 9.30
CA ASN A 65 10.71 4.78 9.85
C ASN A 65 10.79 4.65 11.39
N ASP A 66 9.86 3.92 12.03
CA ASP A 66 9.84 3.65 13.47
C ASP A 66 10.03 2.14 13.72
N GLU A 67 11.27 1.73 13.95
CA GLU A 67 11.65 0.32 14.07
C GLU A 67 10.96 -0.39 15.25
N ASP A 68 10.79 0.29 16.38
CA ASP A 68 10.13 -0.27 17.57
C ASP A 68 8.64 -0.48 17.34
N LEU A 69 7.96 0.50 16.74
CA LEU A 69 6.56 0.36 16.36
C LEU A 69 6.37 -0.74 15.31
N LEU A 70 7.23 -0.76 14.29
CA LEU A 70 7.21 -1.78 13.24
C LEU A 70 7.42 -3.18 13.83
N TYR A 71 8.38 -3.34 14.75
CA TYR A 71 8.62 -4.59 15.45
C TYR A 71 7.38 -5.06 16.24
N MET A 72 6.74 -4.15 16.98
CA MET A 72 5.50 -4.43 17.71
C MET A 72 4.38 -4.88 16.77
N MET A 73 4.22 -4.22 15.62
CA MET A 73 3.23 -4.59 14.62
C MET A 73 3.48 -5.99 14.06
N ARG A 74 4.74 -6.32 13.73
CA ARG A 74 5.13 -7.64 13.21
C ARG A 74 4.79 -8.75 14.19
N ILE A 75 5.14 -8.61 15.47
CA ILE A 75 4.78 -9.58 16.51
C ILE A 75 3.27 -9.83 16.56
N LYS A 76 2.48 -8.76 16.41
CA LYS A 76 1.01 -8.80 16.57
C LYS A 76 0.25 -9.23 15.31
N LEU A 77 0.85 -9.07 14.14
CA LEU A 77 0.19 -9.29 12.86
C LEU A 77 0.74 -10.46 12.07
N ASP A 78 2.02 -10.81 12.18
CA ASP A 78 2.61 -11.93 11.42
C ASP A 78 2.00 -13.29 11.77
N PRO A 79 1.75 -13.63 13.06
CA PRO A 79 1.18 -14.91 13.41
C PRO A 79 -0.22 -15.15 12.82
N SER A 80 -0.44 -16.36 12.31
CA SER A 80 -1.77 -16.82 11.91
C SER A 80 -2.47 -17.49 13.08
N HIS A 81 -3.62 -16.95 13.49
CA HIS A 81 -4.45 -17.53 14.54
C HIS A 81 -5.90 -17.63 14.05
N PRO A 82 -6.60 -18.76 14.25
CA PRO A 82 -7.93 -18.98 13.66
C PRO A 82 -8.99 -17.91 13.99
N THR A 83 -8.90 -17.29 15.17
CA THR A 83 -9.89 -16.32 15.66
C THR A 83 -9.41 -14.87 15.66
N VAL A 84 -8.12 -14.61 15.44
CA VAL A 84 -7.54 -13.26 15.49
C VAL A 84 -7.20 -12.83 14.07
N LYS A 85 -7.76 -11.69 13.65
CA LYS A 85 -7.49 -11.13 12.32
C LYS A 85 -6.05 -10.65 12.22
N ASN A 86 -5.37 -10.96 11.13
CA ASN A 86 -3.94 -10.73 10.99
C ASN A 86 -3.62 -9.95 9.70
N TRP A 87 -2.32 -9.85 9.34
CA TRP A 87 -1.87 -9.14 8.14
C TRP A 87 -2.64 -9.56 6.87
N ARG A 88 -2.99 -10.85 6.74
CA ARG A 88 -3.66 -11.40 5.56
C ARG A 88 -5.06 -10.83 5.39
N ASN A 89 -5.78 -10.64 6.51
CA ASN A 89 -7.11 -10.02 6.48
C ASN A 89 -7.01 -8.56 6.06
N PHE A 90 -5.99 -7.85 6.55
CA PHE A 90 -5.77 -6.44 6.27
C PHE A 90 -5.41 -6.25 4.79
N ALA A 91 -4.43 -7.02 4.31
CA ALA A 91 -3.99 -7.05 2.92
C ALA A 91 -5.13 -7.38 1.95
N SER A 92 -5.93 -8.42 2.25
CA SER A 92 -7.09 -8.78 1.45
C SER A 92 -8.13 -7.65 1.40
N LYS A 93 -8.39 -6.97 2.52
CA LYS A 93 -9.34 -5.85 2.56
C LYS A 93 -8.88 -4.65 1.73
N TRP A 94 -7.58 -4.46 1.61
CA TRP A 94 -6.96 -3.42 0.79
C TRP A 94 -6.63 -3.87 -0.63
N GLY A 95 -7.18 -5.01 -1.06
CA GLY A 95 -7.21 -5.40 -2.47
C GLY A 95 -6.05 -6.28 -2.94
N MET A 96 -5.23 -6.82 -2.02
CA MET A 96 -4.27 -7.86 -2.41
C MET A 96 -5.02 -9.14 -2.81
N THR A 97 -4.66 -9.67 -3.98
CA THR A 97 -5.22 -10.90 -4.55
C THR A 97 -4.80 -12.14 -3.77
N TYR A 98 -5.54 -13.23 -3.92
CA TYR A 98 -5.21 -14.50 -3.25
C TYR A 98 -3.79 -14.98 -3.57
N ASP A 99 -3.36 -14.87 -4.83
CA ASP A 99 -2.03 -15.30 -5.27
C ASP A 99 -0.93 -14.43 -4.64
N GLU A 100 -1.14 -13.11 -4.54
CA GLU A 100 -0.21 -12.21 -3.84
C GLU A 100 -0.11 -12.54 -2.34
N LEU A 101 -1.23 -12.88 -1.69
CA LEU A 101 -1.23 -13.29 -0.28
C LEU A 101 -0.44 -14.59 -0.10
N CYS A 102 -0.69 -15.61 -0.91
CA CYS A 102 0.04 -16.87 -0.86
C CYS A 102 1.53 -16.69 -1.17
N PHE A 103 1.88 -15.77 -2.07
CA PHE A 103 3.27 -15.44 -2.35
C PHE A 103 3.97 -14.85 -1.12
N LEU A 104 3.32 -13.96 -0.36
CA LEU A 104 3.89 -13.41 0.87
C LEU A 104 4.04 -14.46 1.98
N GLU A 105 3.11 -15.42 2.09
CA GLU A 105 3.19 -16.54 3.06
C GLU A 105 4.42 -17.43 2.85
N GLN A 106 4.94 -17.50 1.61
CA GLN A 106 6.09 -18.33 1.25
C GLN A 106 7.44 -17.61 1.46
N LYS A 107 7.44 -16.29 1.64
CA LYS A 107 8.67 -15.53 1.83
C LYS A 107 9.21 -15.70 3.25
N GLN A 108 10.53 -15.56 3.39
CA GLN A 108 11.18 -15.47 4.70
C GLN A 108 10.98 -14.10 5.37
N GLN A 109 10.68 -13.06 4.58
CA GLN A 109 10.42 -11.71 5.09
C GLN A 109 9.06 -11.64 5.80
N SER A 110 8.93 -10.69 6.72
CA SER A 110 7.67 -10.44 7.42
C SER A 110 6.57 -10.02 6.42
N PRO A 111 5.45 -10.75 6.35
CA PRO A 111 4.36 -10.37 5.46
C PRO A 111 3.65 -9.09 5.91
N THR A 112 3.69 -8.75 7.21
CA THR A 112 3.23 -7.44 7.72
C THR A 112 4.04 -6.30 7.13
N LEU A 113 5.37 -6.44 7.07
CA LEU A 113 6.24 -5.40 6.50
C LEU A 113 5.93 -5.17 5.02
N GLU A 114 5.83 -6.25 4.23
CA GLU A 114 5.51 -6.16 2.80
C GLU A 114 4.14 -5.52 2.56
N PHE A 115 3.13 -5.89 3.38
CA PHE A 115 1.81 -5.27 3.35
C PHE A 115 1.86 -3.76 3.60
N LEU A 116 2.61 -3.32 4.62
CA LEU A 116 2.76 -1.90 4.95
C LEU A 116 3.52 -1.15 3.86
N LEU A 117 4.61 -1.71 3.33
CA LEU A 117 5.39 -1.13 2.23
C LEU A 117 4.53 -0.91 0.98
N ARG A 118 3.68 -1.88 0.61
CA ARG A 118 2.79 -1.77 -0.55
C ARG A 118 1.69 -0.72 -0.38
N ASN A 119 1.49 -0.22 0.83
CA ASN A 119 0.50 0.79 1.17
C ASN A 119 1.15 2.03 1.81
N SER A 120 2.44 2.29 1.54
CA SER A 120 3.23 3.38 2.14
C SER A 120 2.55 4.75 2.07
N ASP A 121 1.82 5.00 0.97
CA ASP A 121 1.19 6.29 0.67
C ASP A 121 -0.14 6.50 1.41
N ARG A 122 -0.69 5.45 2.02
CA ARG A 122 -1.89 5.56 2.86
C ARG A 122 -1.58 6.27 4.16
N THR A 123 -2.60 6.91 4.75
CA THR A 123 -2.44 7.56 6.05
C THR A 123 -2.51 6.54 7.18
N VAL A 124 -1.87 6.83 8.31
CA VAL A 124 -1.98 5.99 9.52
C VAL A 124 -3.42 5.97 10.05
N GLU A 125 -4.22 7.00 9.81
CA GLU A 125 -5.65 7.01 10.14
C GLU A 125 -6.42 5.92 9.37
N GLN A 126 -6.16 5.76 8.07
CA GLN A 126 -6.78 4.68 7.28
C GLN A 126 -6.39 3.29 7.83
N LEU A 127 -5.15 3.12 8.30
CA LEU A 127 -4.71 1.90 8.97
C LEU A 127 -5.41 1.68 10.32
N ILE A 128 -5.61 2.76 11.09
CA ILE A 128 -6.38 2.73 12.34
C ILE A 128 -7.82 2.30 12.08
N ASP A 129 -8.47 2.84 11.06
CA ASP A 129 -9.84 2.46 10.71
C ASP A 129 -9.95 1.00 10.25
N LEU A 130 -8.91 0.48 9.58
CA LEU A 130 -8.81 -0.94 9.28
C LEU A 130 -8.69 -1.78 10.56
N CYS A 131 -7.93 -1.31 11.56
CA CYS A 131 -7.84 -1.97 12.85
C CYS A 131 -9.21 -2.00 13.55
N LYS A 132 -9.96 -0.89 13.54
CA LYS A 132 -11.33 -0.83 14.10
C LYS A 132 -12.28 -1.79 13.39
N LEU A 133 -12.25 -1.83 12.06
CA LEU A 133 -13.07 -2.73 11.25
C LEU A 133 -12.88 -4.20 11.67
N TYR A 134 -11.64 -4.60 11.92
CA TYR A 134 -11.29 -5.95 12.35
C TYR A 134 -11.23 -6.13 13.86
N GLN A 135 -11.62 -5.12 14.63
CA GLN A 135 -11.61 -5.10 16.09
C GLN A 135 -10.21 -5.43 16.68
N ARG A 136 -9.14 -5.04 15.98
CA ARG A 136 -7.75 -5.15 16.44
C ARG A 136 -7.38 -3.98 17.34
N VAL A 137 -8.06 -3.90 18.48
CA VAL A 137 -7.89 -2.85 19.51
C VAL A 137 -6.44 -2.75 20.00
N ASP A 138 -5.72 -3.87 20.04
CA ASP A 138 -4.34 -3.93 20.48
C ASP A 138 -3.37 -3.21 19.52
N ILE A 139 -3.68 -3.21 18.22
CA ILE A 139 -2.91 -2.48 17.21
C ILE A 139 -3.41 -1.03 17.11
N GLU A 140 -4.72 -0.83 17.16
CA GLU A 140 -5.31 0.52 17.19
C GLU A 140 -4.69 1.38 18.29
N LYS A 141 -4.58 0.85 19.52
CA LYS A 141 -4.00 1.58 20.65
C LYS A 141 -2.53 1.95 20.47
N ILE A 142 -1.72 1.07 19.88
CA ILE A 142 -0.30 1.38 19.65
C ILE A 142 -0.16 2.47 18.56
N LEU A 143 -1.00 2.42 17.52
CA LEU A 143 -1.00 3.41 16.46
C LEU A 143 -1.48 4.78 16.96
N GLN A 144 -2.60 4.84 17.70
CA GLN A 144 -3.10 6.07 18.31
C GLN A 144 -2.06 6.69 19.24
N LYS A 145 -1.47 5.89 20.14
CA LYS A 145 -0.41 6.35 21.03
C LYS A 145 0.77 6.94 20.25
N TRP A 146 1.19 6.29 19.17
CA TRP A 146 2.29 6.77 18.35
C TRP A 146 1.95 8.09 17.66
N VAL A 147 0.76 8.20 17.06
CA VAL A 147 0.28 9.45 16.41
C VAL A 147 0.20 10.60 17.41
N GLU A 148 -0.27 10.36 18.63
CA GLU A 148 -0.45 11.40 19.65
C GLU A 148 0.86 11.81 20.33
N LYS A 149 1.77 10.85 20.58
CA LYS A 149 2.92 11.07 21.47
C LYS A 149 4.26 11.08 20.76
N GLU A 150 4.46 10.24 19.75
CA GLU A 150 5.77 10.05 19.12
C GLU A 150 5.87 10.85 17.81
N TRP A 151 4.82 10.87 16.99
CA TRP A 151 4.80 11.60 15.73
C TRP A 151 5.10 13.11 15.88
N PRO A 152 4.50 13.87 16.82
CA PRO A 152 4.76 15.31 16.93
C PRO A 152 6.19 15.67 17.32
N LYS A 153 6.92 14.75 17.97
CA LYS A 153 8.32 14.99 18.38
C LYS A 153 9.26 15.11 17.18
N ARG A 154 8.96 14.44 16.07
CA ARG A 154 9.80 14.42 14.87
C ARG A 154 9.93 15.79 14.20
N GLY A 155 8.90 16.64 14.30
CA GLY A 155 8.98 18.03 13.86
C GLY A 155 9.83 18.93 14.77
N HIS A 156 9.92 18.62 16.06
CA HIS A 156 10.71 19.38 17.03
C HIS A 156 12.22 19.04 16.97
N GLU A 157 12.58 17.81 16.65
CA GLU A 157 13.98 17.37 16.56
C GLU A 157 14.72 18.00 15.37
N ALA A 158 14.02 18.29 14.27
CA ALA A 158 14.59 18.95 13.10
C ALA A 158 15.03 20.40 13.39
N TYR A 159 14.46 21.05 14.41
CA TYR A 159 14.80 22.43 14.80
C TYR A 159 16.00 22.51 15.75
N GLN A 160 16.30 21.43 16.49
CA GLN A 160 17.37 21.40 17.50
C GLN A 160 18.74 21.00 16.92
N LYS A 161 18.80 20.40 15.72
CA LYS A 161 20.07 19.99 15.08
C LYS A 161 20.76 21.11 14.28
N ASN A 162 20.21 22.33 14.28
CA ASN A 162 20.70 23.47 13.52
C ASN A 162 21.20 24.64 14.40
N ILE A 163 21.57 24.38 15.67
CA ILE A 163 22.20 25.37 16.57
C ILE A 163 23.63 24.93 16.89
#